data_AF-A0A9P6T7W7-F1
#
_entry.id   AF-A0A9P6T7W7-F1
#
_cell.length_a   1.000
_cell.length_b   1.000
_cell.length_c   1.000
_cell.angle_alpha   90.00
_cell.angle_beta   90.00
_cell.angle_gamma   90.00
#
_symmetry.space_group_name_H-M   'P 1'
#
loop_
_entity.id
_entity.type
_entity.pdbx_description
1 polymer ?
#
loop_
_entity_poly.entity_id
_entity_poly.type
_entity_poly.pdbx_seq_one_letter_code
_entity_poly.pdbx_strand_id
1 'polypeptide(L)' 'WTILPAVTECGMISEMLEKGSVERVHVEQFLKWDLLPVMGKYPKPYLILVMDNARIHHGDLIEQICHKSRV' A
#
# COMPACT_ATOMS: atom_id res chain seq x y z
N TRP A 1 -11.33 -12.33 9.78
CA TRP A 1 -11.28 -11.31 8.73
C TRP A 1 -10.39 -10.21 9.21
N THR A 2 -9.52 -9.71 8.33
CA THR A 2 -8.57 -8.64 8.61
C THR A 2 -8.68 -7.63 7.48
N ILE A 3 -8.72 -6.35 7.84
CA ILE A 3 -8.79 -5.24 6.89
C ILE A 3 -7.47 -4.48 6.99
N LEU A 4 -6.87 -4.16 5.85
CA LEU A 4 -5.75 -3.24 5.75
C LEU A 4 -6.21 -2.01 4.94
N PRO A 5 -6.59 -0.91 5.60
CA PRO A 5 -7.05 0.29 4.91
C PRO A 5 -5.89 1.23 4.59
N ALA A 6 -5.94 1.87 3.43
CA ALA A 6 -5.13 3.04 3.12
C ALA A 6 -5.96 4.31 3.34
N VAL A 7 -5.50 5.15 4.27
CA VAL A 7 -6.22 6.34 4.71
C VAL A 7 -5.39 7.60 4.51
N THR A 8 -6.11 8.70 4.28
CA THR A 8 -5.59 10.05 4.06
C THR A 8 -6.38 11.02 4.93
N GLU A 9 -5.99 12.29 4.95
CA GLU A 9 -6.77 13.36 5.58
C GLU A 9 -8.18 13.52 4.99
N CYS A 10 -8.38 13.09 3.73
CA CYS A 10 -9.67 13.11 3.03
C CYS A 10 -10.48 11.81 3.17
N GLY A 11 -9.98 10.84 3.94
CA GLY A 11 -10.63 9.54 4.16
C GLY A 11 -9.90 8.36 3.53
N MET A 12 -10.60 7.23 3.44
CA MET A 12 -10.07 5.97 2.90
C MET A 12 -10.03 6.02 1.37
N ILE A 13 -8.91 5.59 0.79
CA ILE A 13 -8.68 5.63 -0.66
C ILE A 13 -8.56 4.24 -1.30
N SER A 14 -8.31 3.21 -0.48
CA SER A 14 -8.21 1.81 -0.90
C SER A 14 -8.25 0.90 0.33
N GLU A 15 -8.65 -0.36 0.15
CA GLU A 15 -8.70 -1.36 1.20
C GLU A 15 -8.41 -2.76 0.67
N MET A 16 -7.83 -3.60 1.52
CA MET A 16 -7.68 -5.04 1.29
C MET A 16 -8.42 -5.80 2.40
N LEU A 17 -9.16 -6.87 2.03
CA LEU A 17 -9.94 -7.69 2.95
C LEU A 17 -9.52 -9.16 2.88
N GLU A 18 -8.84 -9.61 3.92
CA GLU A 18 -8.24 -10.94 3.95
C GLU A 18 -8.89 -11.85 5.00
N LYS A 19 -9.12 -13.10 4.63
CA LYS A 19 -9.64 -14.12 5.54
C LYS A 19 -8.49 -14.71 6.36
N GLY A 20 -8.21 -14.09 7.50
CA GLY A 20 -7.18 -14.56 8.44
C GLY A 20 -6.06 -13.56 8.58
N SER A 21 -4.85 -14.04 8.84
CA SER A 21 -3.67 -13.19 9.00
C SER A 21 -3.24 -12.60 7.67
N VAL A 22 -2.72 -11.37 7.71
CA VAL A 22 -2.09 -10.73 6.56
C VAL A 22 -0.64 -11.20 6.49
N GLU A 23 -0.24 -11.66 5.31
CA GLU A 23 1.12 -12.06 4.97
C GLU A 23 1.69 -11.04 4.00
N ARG A 24 3.02 -11.05 3.84
CA ARG A 24 3.72 -10.13 2.94
C ARG A 24 3.17 -10.15 1.52
N VAL A 25 2.84 -11.33 0.98
CA VAL A 25 2.30 -11.45 -0.39
C VAL A 25 0.99 -10.67 -0.57
N HIS A 26 0.15 -10.61 0.46
CA HIS A 26 -1.09 -9.82 0.43
C HIS A 26 -0.75 -8.33 0.37
N VAL A 27 0.22 -7.86 1.15
CA VAL A 27 0.70 -6.46 1.11
C VAL A 27 1.31 -6.13 -0.25
N GLU A 28 2.13 -7.02 -0.83
CA GLU A 28 2.72 -6.83 -2.16
C GLU A 28 1.65 -6.68 -3.24
N GLN A 29 0.61 -7.53 -3.21
CA GLN A 29 -0.51 -7.46 -4.14
C GLN A 29 -1.30 -6.16 -3.95
N PHE A 30 -1.65 -5.83 -2.71
CA PHE A 30 -2.39 -4.62 -2.37
C PHE A 30 -1.66 -3.35 -2.82
N LEU A 31 -0.36 -3.23 -2.52
CA LEU A 31 0.43 -2.08 -2.96
C LEU A 31 0.48 -1.98 -4.49
N LYS A 32 0.74 -3.10 -5.17
CA LYS A 32 0.96 -3.09 -6.62
C LYS A 32 -0.32 -2.80 -7.41
N TRP A 33 -1.43 -3.40 -7.01
CA TRP A 33 -2.63 -3.46 -7.83
C TRP A 33 -3.73 -2.50 -7.36
N ASP A 34 -3.77 -2.18 -6.07
CA ASP A 34 -4.87 -1.41 -5.50
C ASP A 34 -4.41 -0.01 -5.05
N LEU A 35 -3.41 0.07 -4.16
CA LEU A 35 -3.04 1.34 -3.52
C LEU A 35 -2.20 2.25 -4.41
N LEU A 36 -1.03 1.80 -4.90
CA LEU A 36 -0.13 2.69 -5.65
C LEU A 36 -0.73 3.23 -6.96
N PRO A 37 -1.61 2.52 -7.69
CA PRO A 37 -2.28 3.08 -8.87
C PRO A 37 -3.20 4.27 -8.58
N VAL A 38 -3.76 4.38 -7.37
CA VAL A 38 -4.63 5.50 -6.97
C VAL A 38 -3.86 6.62 -6.26
N MET A 39 -2.62 6.36 -5.85
CA MET A 39 -1.72 7.39 -5.32
C MET A 39 -1.25 8.33 -6.44
N GLY A 40 -1.11 9.62 -6.12
CA GLY A 40 -0.73 10.63 -7.09
C GLY A 40 0.78 10.75 -7.31
N LYS A 41 1.14 11.43 -8.40
CA LYS A 41 2.47 12.03 -8.59
C LYS A 41 2.36 13.52 -8.39
N TYR A 42 3.40 14.16 -7.84
CA TYR A 42 3.40 15.60 -7.62
C TYR A 42 3.03 16.34 -8.93
N PRO A 43 2.09 17.31 -8.91
CA PRO A 43 1.45 17.94 -7.75
C PRO A 43 0.10 17.33 -7.32
N LYS A 44 -0.25 16.11 -7.74
CA LYS A 44 -1.50 15.43 -7.34
C LYS A 44 -1.51 15.06 -5.84
N PRO A 45 -2.68 14.89 -5.20
CA PRO A 45 -2.79 14.39 -3.83
C PRO A 45 -2.22 12.97 -3.63
N TYR A 46 -2.09 12.53 -2.36
CA TYR A 46 -1.70 11.16 -1.97
C TYR A 46 -0.28 10.75 -2.41
N LEU A 47 0.70 11.60 -2.10
CA LEU A 47 2.08 11.47 -2.57
C LEU A 47 2.98 10.58 -1.70
N ILE A 48 2.65 10.44 -0.42
CA ILE A 48 3.53 9.83 0.57
C ILE A 48 2.85 8.60 1.14
N LEU A 49 3.48 7.45 0.97
CA LEU A 49 3.08 6.21 1.64
C LEU A 49 3.76 6.15 3.00
N VAL A 50 2.96 6.04 4.06
CA VAL A 50 3.44 5.82 5.43
C VAL A 50 2.86 4.50 5.91
N MET A 51 3.73 3.61 6.41
CA MET A 51 3.38 2.32 6.99
C MET A 51 4.10 2.17 8.32
N ASP A 52 3.62 1.29 9.20
CA ASP A 52 4.38 0.94 10.40
C ASP A 52 5.61 0.08 10.03
N ASN A 53 6.43 -0.25 11.03
CA ASN A 53 7.66 -1.03 10.84
C ASN A 53 7.45 -2.54 11.00
N ALA A 54 6.24 -3.06 10.71
CA ALA A 54 5.98 -4.48 10.81
C ALA A 54 6.74 -5.27 9.73
N ARG A 55 7.24 -6.47 10.09
CA ARG A 55 8.08 -7.31 9.20
C ARG A 55 7.44 -7.65 7.85
N ILE A 56 6.11 -7.63 7.76
CA ILE A 56 5.36 -7.89 6.53
C ILE A 56 5.46 -6.75 5.51
N HIS A 57 5.85 -5.53 5.93
CA HIS A 57 6.08 -4.39 5.05
C HIS A 57 7.52 -4.32 4.50
N HIS A 58 8.41 -5.19 4.99
CA HIS A 58 9.80 -5.24 4.57
C HIS A 58 9.99 -6.25 3.45
N GLY A 59 10.97 -6.02 2.56
CA GLY A 59 11.40 -6.98 1.55
C GLY A 59 11.67 -6.30 0.21
N ASP A 60 12.63 -6.86 -0.54
CA ASP A 60 13.12 -6.27 -1.80
C ASP A 60 11.99 -6.02 -2.82
N LEU A 61 10.97 -6.87 -2.84
CA LEU A 61 9.85 -6.72 -3.77
C LEU A 61 8.94 -5.52 -3.39
N ILE A 62 8.69 -5.27 -2.10
CA ILE A 62 7.94 -4.09 -1.65
C ILE A 62 8.67 -2.81 -2.09
N GLU A 63 9.98 -2.76 -1.85
CA GLU A 63 10.83 -1.64 -2.28
C GLU A 63 10.76 -1.45 -3.80
N GLN A 64 10.95 -2.52 -4.58
CA GLN A 64 10.86 -2.47 -6.04
C GLN A 64 9.49 -2.00 -6.54
N ILE A 65 8.39 -2.43 -5.92
CA ILE A 65 7.03 -1.98 -6.25
C ILE A 65 6.90 -0.47 -6.02
N CYS A 66 7.33 0.04 -4.87
CA CYS A 66 7.30 1.47 -4.54
C CYS A 66 8.22 2.31 -5.45
N HIS A 67 9.37 1.80 -5.85
CA HIS A 67 10.25 2.51 -6.78
C HIS A 67 9.68 2.57 -8.19
N LYS A 68 9.01 1.51 -8.65
CA LYS A 68 8.38 1.46 -9.98
C LYS A 68 7.13 2.34 -10.07
N SER A 69 6.44 2.63 -8.98
CA SER A 69 5.27 3.54 -9.01
C SER A 69 5.65 5.02 -9.07
N ARG A 70 6.93 5.36 -8.82
CA ARG A 70 7.43 6.74 -8.91
C ARG A 70 7.57 7.28 -10.34
N VAL A 71 7.63 6.41 -11.36
CA VAL A 71 7.77 6.78 -12.79
C VAL A 71 6.44 6.94 -13.47
#